data_AF-A0A1B8XSJ6-F1
#
_entry.id   AF-A0A1B8XSJ6-F1
#
_cell.length_a   1.000
_cell.length_b   1.000
_cell.length_c   1.000
_cell.angle_alpha   90.00
_cell.angle_beta   90.00
_cell.angle_gamma   90.00
#
_symmetry.space_group_name_H-M   'P 1'
#
loop_
_entity.id
_entity.type
_entity.pdbx_description
1 polymer ?
#
loop_
_entity_poly.entity_id
_entity_poly.type
_entity_poly.pdbx_seq_one_letter_code
_entity_poly.pdbx_strand_id
1 'polypeptide(L)'
;MCFTAYALLVFTEAFQRDRNKESDEMLSGYDEHKALYVLQHWDEMPEYGNRLVPEHVERRTLYNEENPGLGQGTLHMWIDMFPTDVPAPPPVNIKPREPISYELRVIIWNTDDVILDDVNPFTGEPSSDIYVKGWIRGLNSDKQETDVHFNSLTGEGNFNWRFVFQFDYLPTEKEITYKKKESIFSLEESEFREPAVLALQVWDYDRISANDFLGG
;
A
#
# COMPACT_ATOMS: atom_id res chain seq x y z
N MET A 1 -14.73 18.97 11.04
CA MET A 1 -15.00 17.85 10.13
C MET A 1 -14.41 16.58 10.71
N CYS A 2 -15.23 15.80 11.39
CA CYS A 2 -14.86 14.47 11.87
C CYS A 2 -15.90 13.50 11.30
N PHE A 3 -15.54 12.73 10.28
CA PHE A 3 -16.34 11.57 9.91
C PHE A 3 -15.82 10.35 10.65
N THR A 4 -16.72 9.49 11.09
CA THR A 4 -16.35 8.22 11.73
C THR A 4 -16.47 7.11 10.71
N ALA A 5 -15.39 6.84 9.99
CA ALA A 5 -15.28 5.70 9.09
C ALA A 5 -14.59 4.53 9.81
N TYR A 6 -15.25 3.36 9.86
CA TYR A 6 -14.63 2.14 10.33
C TYR A 6 -14.23 1.30 9.12
N ALA A 7 -12.92 1.08 8.96
CA ALA A 7 -12.38 0.19 7.95
C ALA A 7 -12.09 -1.17 8.57
N LEU A 8 -12.63 -2.23 7.98
CA LEU A 8 -12.30 -3.61 8.32
C LEU A 8 -11.66 -4.27 7.10
N LEU A 9 -10.37 -4.57 7.19
CA LEU A 9 -9.70 -5.39 6.19
C LEU A 9 -10.12 -6.84 6.43
N VAL A 10 -10.78 -7.46 5.45
CA VAL A 10 -11.20 -8.86 5.52
C VAL A 10 -10.35 -9.68 4.57
N PHE A 11 -9.63 -10.65 5.10
CA PHE A 11 -8.89 -11.61 4.29
C PHE A 11 -9.90 -12.57 3.65
N THR A 12 -10.30 -12.31 2.40
CA THR A 12 -10.98 -13.33 1.59
C THR A 12 -9.95 -14.38 1.22
N GLU A 13 -10.17 -15.62 1.66
CA GLU A 13 -9.20 -16.71 1.62
C GLU A 13 -8.51 -16.88 0.25
N ALA A 14 -7.22 -16.58 0.20
CA ALA A 14 -6.25 -17.25 -0.65
C ALA A 14 -4.87 -17.34 0.02
N PHE A 15 -4.81 -17.57 1.34
CA PHE A 15 -3.68 -18.22 2.01
C PHE A 15 -4.11 -18.55 3.45
N GLN A 16 -4.31 -19.83 3.77
CA GLN A 16 -4.08 -20.25 5.15
C GLN A 16 -2.57 -20.12 5.38
N ARG A 17 -2.12 -18.91 5.76
CA ARG A 17 -0.78 -18.73 6.30
C ARG A 17 -0.81 -19.40 7.66
N ASP A 18 -0.10 -20.52 7.76
CA ASP A 18 0.11 -21.23 9.01
C ASP A 18 0.50 -20.21 10.09
N ARG A 19 -0.21 -20.14 11.21
CA ARG A 19 0.10 -19.19 12.30
C ARG A 19 1.55 -19.34 12.82
N ASN A 20 2.14 -20.51 12.59
CA ASN A 20 3.55 -20.78 12.89
C ASN A 20 4.52 -20.02 11.97
N LYS A 21 4.11 -19.67 10.74
CA LYS A 21 4.90 -18.88 9.78
C LYS A 21 4.87 -17.38 10.11
N GLU A 22 3.74 -16.86 10.58
CA GLU A 22 3.64 -15.46 11.03
C GLU A 22 4.46 -15.21 12.29
N SER A 23 4.46 -16.14 13.26
CA SER A 23 5.30 -15.99 14.45
C SER A 23 6.78 -16.01 14.09
N ASP A 24 7.19 -16.88 13.15
CA ASP A 24 8.57 -16.99 12.67
C ASP A 24 8.99 -15.75 11.85
N GLU A 25 8.10 -15.21 11.00
CA GLU A 25 8.33 -13.95 10.27
C GLU A 25 8.37 -12.73 11.21
N MET A 26 7.55 -12.70 12.26
CA MET A 26 7.56 -11.63 13.26
C MET A 26 8.81 -11.69 14.16
N LEU A 27 9.27 -12.89 14.51
CA LEU A 27 10.54 -13.13 15.20
C LEU A 27 11.74 -12.77 14.31
N SER A 28 11.71 -13.17 13.04
CA SER A 28 12.70 -12.78 12.02
C SER A 28 12.78 -11.26 11.88
N GLY A 29 11.63 -10.58 11.81
CA GLY A 29 11.58 -9.12 11.78
C GLY A 29 12.21 -8.49 13.02
N TYR A 30 11.97 -9.04 14.22
CA TYR A 30 12.58 -8.53 15.45
C TYR A 30 14.11 -8.67 15.45
N ASP A 31 14.64 -9.79 14.93
CA ASP A 31 16.08 -10.01 14.82
C ASP A 31 16.72 -9.19 13.69
N GLU A 32 16.01 -8.94 12.58
CA GLU A 32 16.43 -7.99 11.54
C GLU A 32 16.56 -6.56 12.10
N HIS A 33 15.61 -6.11 12.92
CA HIS A 33 15.68 -4.79 13.54
C HIS A 33 16.86 -4.67 14.52
N LYS A 34 17.16 -5.72 15.29
CA LYS A 34 18.36 -5.76 16.14
C LYS A 34 19.65 -5.76 15.31
N ALA A 35 19.70 -6.58 14.26
CA ALA A 35 20.87 -6.65 13.38
C ALA A 35 21.12 -5.30 12.70
N LEU A 36 20.08 -4.62 12.24
CA LEU A 36 20.16 -3.27 11.67
C LEU A 36 20.61 -2.24 12.71
N TYR A 37 20.08 -2.29 13.94
CA TYR A 37 20.52 -1.42 15.04
C TYR A 37 22.01 -1.63 15.33
N VAL A 38 22.47 -2.88 15.41
CA VAL A 38 23.88 -3.24 15.60
C VAL A 38 24.75 -2.76 14.44
N LEU A 39 24.31 -2.91 13.19
CA LEU A 39 25.02 -2.41 12.00
C LEU A 39 25.14 -0.88 12.01
N GLN A 40 24.08 -0.17 12.35
CA GLN A 40 24.05 1.29 12.40
C GLN A 40 24.95 1.88 13.49
N HIS A 41 25.14 1.14 14.60
CA HIS A 41 25.95 1.58 15.75
C HIS A 41 27.24 0.76 15.89
N TRP A 42 27.68 0.10 14.81
CA TRP A 42 28.84 -0.80 14.86
C TRP A 42 30.13 -0.07 15.26
N ASP A 43 30.30 1.16 14.79
CA ASP A 43 31.45 2.01 15.13
C ASP A 43 31.47 2.44 16.62
N GLU A 44 30.34 2.30 17.33
CA GLU A 44 30.18 2.64 18.74
C GLU A 44 30.44 1.45 19.68
N MET A 45 30.78 0.27 19.14
CA MET A 45 31.00 -0.97 19.89
C MET A 45 32.51 -1.35 19.96
N PRO A 46 33.31 -0.73 20.84
CA PRO A 46 34.77 -0.87 20.85
C PRO A 46 35.31 -2.20 21.37
N GLU A 47 34.50 -3.03 22.04
CA GLU A 47 34.99 -4.25 22.73
C GLU A 47 34.99 -5.52 21.87
N TYR A 48 34.23 -5.60 20.76
CA TYR A 48 33.97 -6.88 20.08
C TYR A 48 34.11 -6.87 18.54
N GLY A 49 34.39 -5.74 17.89
CA GLY A 49 34.30 -5.62 16.42
C GLY A 49 35.53 -5.05 15.72
N ASN A 50 35.90 -5.63 14.57
CA ASN A 50 36.72 -4.95 13.56
C ASN A 50 35.85 -3.90 12.83
N ARG A 51 36.42 -2.80 12.34
CA ARG A 51 35.70 -1.80 11.54
C ARG A 51 35.07 -2.48 10.31
N LEU A 52 33.74 -2.44 10.18
CA LEU A 52 33.07 -3.00 9.01
C LEU A 52 33.48 -2.22 7.76
N VAL A 53 33.86 -2.95 6.71
CA VAL A 53 34.02 -2.36 5.38
C VAL A 53 32.61 -2.06 4.87
N PRO A 54 32.29 -0.82 4.44
CA PRO A 54 30.93 -0.42 4.06
C PRO A 54 30.30 -1.25 2.94
N GLU A 55 31.13 -1.90 2.13
CA GLU A 55 30.69 -2.68 0.98
C GLU A 55 31.37 -4.04 0.99
N HIS A 56 30.64 -5.09 1.36
CA HIS A 56 30.99 -6.49 1.04
C HIS A 56 30.73 -6.77 -0.45
N VAL A 57 30.96 -5.77 -1.29
CA VAL A 57 30.68 -5.80 -2.72
C VAL A 57 31.98 -6.16 -3.42
N GLU A 58 32.10 -7.41 -3.83
CA GLU A 58 33.19 -7.82 -4.72
C GLU A 58 32.86 -7.37 -6.14
N ARG A 59 33.81 -6.66 -6.75
CA ARG A 59 33.74 -6.24 -8.14
C ARG A 59 34.68 -7.10 -8.98
N ARG A 60 34.13 -7.88 -9.92
CA ARG A 60 34.91 -8.67 -10.88
C ARG A 60 34.77 -8.14 -12.29
N THR A 61 35.88 -7.79 -12.93
CA THR A 61 35.88 -7.40 -14.34
C THR A 61 35.61 -8.61 -15.21
N LEU A 62 34.65 -8.48 -16.12
CA LEU A 62 34.36 -9.52 -17.10
C LEU A 62 35.33 -9.38 -18.26
N TYR A 63 35.97 -10.49 -18.63
CA TYR A 63 36.87 -10.56 -19.77
C TYR A 63 36.29 -11.49 -20.82
N ASN A 64 36.49 -11.14 -22.09
CA ASN A 64 36.15 -11.99 -23.20
C ASN A 64 37.38 -12.82 -23.61
N GLU A 65 37.19 -14.12 -23.79
CA GLU A 65 38.26 -15.05 -24.20
C GLU A 65 38.88 -14.69 -25.56
N GLU A 66 38.13 -14.06 -26.45
CA GLU A 66 38.61 -13.61 -27.76
C GLU A 66 39.49 -12.35 -27.66
N ASN A 67 39.35 -11.57 -26.58
CA ASN A 67 40.11 -10.33 -26.35
C ASN A 67 40.61 -10.22 -24.89
N PRO A 68 41.52 -11.12 -24.48
CA PRO A 68 42.05 -11.11 -23.12
C PRO A 68 42.84 -9.80 -22.88
N GLY A 69 42.38 -9.01 -21.90
CA GLY A 69 42.98 -7.73 -21.53
C GLY A 69 42.05 -6.52 -21.69
N LEU A 70 40.94 -6.63 -22.43
CA LEU A 70 39.91 -5.59 -22.53
C LEU A 70 38.70 -5.97 -21.66
N GLY A 71 38.47 -5.23 -20.57
CA GLY A 71 37.32 -5.46 -19.70
C GLY A 71 35.99 -5.12 -20.38
N GLN A 72 35.03 -6.04 -20.39
CA GLN A 72 33.70 -5.90 -21.00
C GLN A 72 32.60 -5.71 -19.94
N GLY A 73 32.81 -4.74 -19.05
CA GLY A 73 31.92 -4.48 -17.94
C GLY A 73 32.40 -5.11 -16.63
N THR A 74 31.58 -5.00 -15.59
CA THR A 74 31.95 -5.42 -14.24
C THR A 74 30.75 -6.00 -13.53
N LEU A 75 30.96 -7.17 -12.91
CA LEU A 75 29.99 -7.82 -12.04
C LEU A 75 30.19 -7.27 -10.61
N HIS A 76 29.12 -6.79 -9.99
CA HIS A 76 29.09 -6.45 -8.57
C HIS A 76 28.34 -7.55 -7.83
N MET A 77 28.95 -8.14 -6.81
CA MET A 77 28.38 -9.23 -6.04
C MET A 77 28.48 -8.94 -4.56
N TRP A 78 27.43 -9.26 -3.81
CA TRP A 78 27.50 -9.33 -2.35
C TRP A 78 28.06 -10.70 -1.96
N ILE A 79 29.15 -10.72 -1.20
CA ILE A 79 29.70 -11.95 -0.65
C ILE A 79 29.19 -12.13 0.77
N ASP A 80 28.65 -13.31 1.05
CA ASP A 80 28.41 -13.79 2.40
C ASP A 80 29.44 -14.88 2.75
N MET A 81 30.04 -14.79 3.93
CA MET A 81 31.12 -15.69 4.38
C MET A 81 30.62 -16.56 5.53
N PHE A 82 30.43 -17.85 5.27
CA PHE A 82 30.03 -18.83 6.28
C PHE A 82 31.24 -19.62 6.80
N PRO A 83 31.30 -19.92 8.11
CA PRO A 83 32.33 -20.78 8.65
C PRO A 83 32.12 -22.23 8.19
N THR A 84 33.21 -22.97 8.02
CA THR A 84 33.24 -24.28 7.34
C THR A 84 32.56 -25.41 8.11
N ASP A 85 32.28 -25.20 9.39
CA ASP A 85 31.58 -26.12 10.29
C ASP A 85 30.05 -26.06 10.17
N VAL A 86 29.52 -25.03 9.50
CA VAL A 86 28.09 -24.86 9.27
C VAL A 86 27.77 -25.14 7.81
N PRO A 87 26.74 -25.94 7.49
CA PRO A 87 26.31 -26.10 6.11
C PRO A 87 25.89 -24.75 5.53
N ALA A 88 26.21 -24.51 4.26
CA ALA A 88 25.76 -23.31 3.55
C ALA A 88 24.23 -23.19 3.64
N PRO A 89 23.69 -21.98 3.87
CA PRO A 89 22.25 -21.80 3.92
C PRO A 89 21.61 -22.21 2.59
N PRO A 90 20.34 -22.65 2.62
CA PRO A 90 19.63 -23.01 1.40
C PRO A 90 19.57 -21.79 0.44
N PRO A 91 19.60 -22.03 -0.88
CA PRO A 91 19.46 -20.96 -1.86
C PRO A 91 18.20 -20.12 -1.62
N VAL A 92 18.36 -18.80 -1.58
CA VAL A 92 17.24 -17.88 -1.45
C VAL A 92 16.46 -17.84 -2.77
N ASN A 93 15.16 -18.03 -2.71
CA ASN A 93 14.30 -17.87 -3.88
C ASN A 93 14.14 -16.38 -4.20
N ILE A 94 14.84 -15.92 -5.23
CA ILE A 94 14.80 -14.53 -5.74
C ILE A 94 13.71 -14.30 -6.81
N LYS A 95 12.79 -15.25 -7.00
CA LYS A 95 11.67 -15.04 -7.91
C LYS A 95 10.87 -13.80 -7.47
N PRO A 96 10.39 -12.97 -8.41
CA PRO A 96 9.49 -11.87 -8.10
C PRO A 96 8.32 -12.39 -7.26
N ARG A 97 7.95 -11.64 -6.23
CA ARG A 97 6.79 -11.96 -5.41
C ARG A 97 5.53 -11.76 -6.25
N GLU A 98 4.63 -12.73 -6.17
CA GLU A 98 3.33 -12.63 -6.82
C GLU A 98 2.36 -11.88 -5.90
N PRO A 99 1.49 -11.03 -6.45
CA PRO A 99 0.50 -10.33 -5.65
C PRO A 99 -0.54 -11.31 -5.10
N ILE A 100 -1.09 -10.98 -3.94
CA ILE A 100 -2.13 -11.76 -3.26
C ILE A 100 -3.43 -10.97 -3.35
N SER A 101 -4.55 -11.62 -3.65
CA SER A 101 -5.86 -10.95 -3.72
C SER A 101 -6.43 -10.68 -2.32
N TYR A 102 -6.89 -9.46 -2.08
CA TYR A 102 -7.49 -8.98 -0.84
C TYR A 102 -8.88 -8.38 -1.07
N GLU A 103 -9.67 -8.35 0.00
CA GLU A 103 -10.96 -7.65 0.05
C GLU A 103 -10.97 -6.63 1.19
N LEU A 104 -11.01 -5.34 0.86
CA LEU A 104 -11.19 -4.27 1.83
C LEU A 104 -12.67 -3.94 1.97
N ARG A 105 -13.21 -4.10 3.18
CA ARG A 105 -14.57 -3.68 3.51
C ARG A 105 -14.55 -2.41 4.35
N VAL A 106 -15.13 -1.34 3.83
CA VAL A 106 -15.24 -0.07 4.56
C VAL A 106 -16.69 0.19 4.87
N ILE A 107 -17.00 0.40 6.15
CA ILE A 107 -18.36 0.70 6.58
C ILE A 107 -18.45 2.19 6.95
N ILE A 108 -19.26 2.91 6.18
CA ILE A 108 -19.62 4.30 6.45
C ILE A 108 -20.88 4.28 7.31
N TRP A 109 -20.71 4.46 8.62
CA TRP A 109 -21.84 4.49 9.56
C TRP A 109 -22.52 5.85 9.51
N ASN A 110 -21.78 6.89 9.86
CA ASN A 110 -22.31 8.24 9.98
C ASN A 110 -21.24 9.30 9.69
N THR A 111 -21.71 10.47 9.30
CA THR A 111 -20.94 11.72 9.24
C THR A 111 -21.45 12.67 10.33
N ASP A 112 -20.57 13.53 10.82
CA ASP A 112 -20.87 14.54 11.84
C ASP A 112 -20.07 15.81 11.53
N ASP A 113 -20.58 16.97 11.96
CA ASP A 113 -20.02 18.31 11.70
C ASP A 113 -19.67 18.56 10.22
N VAL A 114 -20.56 18.17 9.30
CA VAL A 114 -20.44 18.49 7.86
C VAL A 114 -20.88 19.94 7.63
N ILE A 115 -20.16 20.66 6.76
CA ILE A 115 -20.52 22.04 6.41
C ILE A 115 -21.88 22.02 5.72
N LEU A 116 -22.74 22.97 6.12
CA LEU A 116 -24.04 23.21 5.51
C LEU A 116 -23.87 24.27 4.42
N ASP A 117 -23.81 23.83 3.16
CA ASP A 117 -23.58 24.72 2.02
C ASP A 117 -24.88 25.18 1.33
N ASP A 118 -25.98 24.43 1.48
CA ASP A 118 -27.29 24.80 0.93
C ASP A 118 -28.09 25.70 1.88
N VAL A 119 -28.81 26.68 1.32
CA VAL A 119 -29.77 27.51 2.08
C VAL A 119 -31.15 27.38 1.45
N ASN A 120 -32.11 26.87 2.22
CA ASN A 120 -33.46 26.68 1.71
C ASN A 120 -34.11 28.04 1.38
N PRO A 121 -34.53 28.30 0.12
CA PRO A 121 -35.05 29.60 -0.29
C PRO A 121 -36.42 29.95 0.32
N PHE A 122 -37.13 28.98 0.92
CA PHE A 122 -38.42 29.19 1.55
C PHE A 122 -38.34 29.36 3.07
N THR A 123 -37.46 28.62 3.75
CA THR A 123 -37.31 28.68 5.22
C THR A 123 -36.10 29.51 5.67
N GLY A 124 -35.11 29.72 4.80
CA GLY A 124 -33.85 30.39 5.12
C GLY A 124 -32.92 29.55 6.01
N GLU A 125 -33.25 28.29 6.26
CA GLU A 125 -32.45 27.39 7.09
C GLU A 125 -31.31 26.77 6.26
N PRO A 126 -30.08 26.71 6.80
CA PRO A 126 -28.98 26.02 6.15
C PRO A 126 -29.15 24.50 6.24
N SER A 127 -28.83 23.80 5.17
CA SER A 127 -28.90 22.34 5.05
C SER A 127 -27.79 21.83 4.12
N SER A 128 -27.57 20.51 4.05
CA SER A 128 -26.79 19.87 2.97
C SER A 128 -27.34 18.48 2.62
N ASP A 129 -27.16 18.08 1.36
CA ASP A 129 -27.50 16.78 0.80
C ASP A 129 -26.24 15.90 0.73
N ILE A 130 -25.92 15.22 1.84
CA ILE A 130 -24.59 14.62 2.06
C ILE A 130 -24.48 13.24 1.40
N TYR A 131 -23.37 12.97 0.71
CA TYR A 131 -22.97 11.62 0.30
C TYR A 131 -21.45 11.43 0.31
N VAL A 132 -21.01 10.17 0.40
CA VAL A 132 -19.59 9.82 0.52
C VAL A 132 -19.13 9.02 -0.70
N LYS A 133 -17.98 9.38 -1.25
CA LYS A 133 -17.28 8.65 -2.31
C LYS A 133 -16.03 7.98 -1.77
N GLY A 134 -15.76 6.75 -2.18
CA GLY A 134 -14.57 6.00 -1.81
C GLY A 134 -13.92 5.30 -3.00
N TRP A 135 -12.60 5.31 -3.06
CA TRP A 135 -11.84 4.55 -4.06
C TRP A 135 -10.42 4.25 -3.59
N ILE A 136 -9.82 3.20 -4.16
CA ILE A 136 -8.39 2.91 -3.98
C ILE A 136 -7.60 3.58 -5.11
N ARG A 137 -6.53 4.31 -4.77
CA ARG A 137 -5.65 4.92 -5.78
C ARG A 137 -5.11 3.86 -6.73
N GLY A 138 -5.16 4.11 -8.03
CA GLY A 138 -4.80 3.14 -9.07
C GLY A 138 -6.00 2.40 -9.64
N LEU A 139 -6.99 2.07 -8.80
CA LEU A 139 -8.26 1.41 -9.17
C LEU A 139 -9.41 2.41 -9.30
N ASN A 140 -9.20 3.49 -10.06
CA ASN A 140 -10.19 4.56 -10.21
C ASN A 140 -11.50 4.11 -10.89
N SER A 141 -11.50 2.98 -11.61
CA SER A 141 -12.70 2.38 -12.19
C SER A 141 -13.68 1.86 -11.12
N ASP A 142 -13.16 1.52 -9.95
CA ASP A 142 -13.91 0.84 -8.88
C ASP A 142 -14.35 1.83 -7.81
N LYS A 143 -14.56 3.08 -8.22
CA LYS A 143 -15.07 4.14 -7.36
C LYS A 143 -16.49 3.79 -6.92
N GLN A 144 -16.71 3.83 -5.62
CA GLN A 144 -18.01 3.56 -5.00
C GLN A 144 -18.52 4.82 -4.30
N GLU A 145 -19.84 4.94 -4.21
CA GLU A 145 -20.51 6.03 -3.52
C GLU A 145 -21.66 5.49 -2.66
N THR A 146 -21.99 6.22 -1.60
CA THR A 146 -23.15 5.94 -0.75
C THR A 146 -24.42 6.50 -1.37
N ASP A 147 -25.57 6.12 -0.82
CA ASP A 147 -26.80 6.88 -1.01
C ASP A 147 -26.66 8.32 -0.49
N VAL A 148 -27.53 9.21 -0.98
CA VAL A 148 -27.58 10.62 -0.57
C VAL A 148 -28.48 10.78 0.66
N HIS A 149 -27.97 11.43 1.69
CA HIS A 149 -28.73 11.85 2.87
C HIS A 149 -29.26 13.26 2.66
N PHE A 150 -30.54 13.37 2.32
CA PHE A 150 -31.15 14.65 1.96
C PHE A 150 -31.48 15.52 3.18
N ASN A 151 -31.26 16.83 3.03
CA ASN A 151 -31.72 17.89 3.94
C ASN A 151 -31.22 17.70 5.39
N SER A 152 -29.91 17.47 5.55
CA SER A 152 -29.29 17.47 6.87
C SER A 152 -29.22 18.90 7.41
N LEU A 153 -29.91 19.17 8.53
CA LEU A 153 -29.94 20.49 9.18
C LEU A 153 -28.83 20.69 10.21
N THR A 154 -28.20 19.60 10.64
CA THR A 154 -27.19 19.60 11.71
C THR A 154 -25.79 19.23 11.20
N GLY A 155 -25.66 18.83 9.94
CA GLY A 155 -24.41 18.30 9.37
C GLY A 155 -24.19 16.81 9.69
N GLU A 156 -25.17 16.16 10.31
CA GLU A 156 -25.17 14.72 10.56
C GLU A 156 -25.72 13.95 9.36
N GLY A 157 -25.13 12.81 9.04
CA GLY A 157 -25.63 11.89 8.01
C GLY A 157 -25.52 10.45 8.48
N ASN A 158 -26.51 9.61 8.20
CA ASN A 158 -26.49 8.18 8.56
C ASN A 158 -26.67 7.33 7.30
N PHE A 159 -25.69 6.47 7.03
CA PHE A 159 -25.63 5.69 5.80
C PHE A 159 -25.70 4.20 6.06
N ASN A 160 -24.99 3.70 7.08
CA ASN A 160 -24.76 2.27 7.30
C ASN A 160 -24.38 1.55 5.99
N TRP A 161 -23.51 2.19 5.19
CA TRP A 161 -23.15 1.75 3.86
C TRP A 161 -21.86 0.94 3.89
N ARG A 162 -21.75 -0.07 3.03
CA ARG A 162 -20.57 -0.94 2.96
C ARG A 162 -19.93 -0.89 1.58
N PHE A 163 -18.76 -0.25 1.50
CA PHE A 163 -17.89 -0.39 0.34
C PHE A 163 -17.14 -1.72 0.41
N VAL A 164 -17.00 -2.38 -0.73
CA VAL A 164 -16.26 -3.64 -0.87
C VAL A 164 -15.31 -3.51 -2.04
N PHE A 165 -14.01 -3.42 -1.78
CA PHE A 165 -12.99 -3.31 -2.81
C PHE A 165 -12.19 -4.60 -2.88
N GLN A 166 -12.06 -5.18 -4.07
CA GLN A 166 -11.22 -6.34 -4.33
C GLN A 166 -9.98 -5.88 -5.09
N PHE A 167 -8.80 -6.21 -4.61
CA PHE A 167 -7.54 -5.76 -5.22
C PHE A 167 -6.39 -6.73 -4.92
N ASP A 168 -5.40 -6.72 -5.80
CA ASP A 168 -4.18 -7.49 -5.67
C ASP A 168 -3.12 -6.65 -4.94
N TYR A 169 -2.49 -7.21 -3.90
CA TYR A 169 -1.60 -6.50 -2.99
C TYR A 169 -0.32 -7.30 -2.71
N LEU A 170 0.79 -6.57 -2.64
CA LEU A 170 2.12 -7.05 -2.27
C LEU A 170 2.44 -6.59 -0.84
N PRO A 171 2.32 -7.47 0.18
CA PRO A 171 2.41 -7.05 1.59
C PRO A 171 3.77 -6.49 2.02
N THR A 172 4.84 -6.93 1.38
CA THR A 172 6.21 -6.51 1.73
C THR A 172 6.53 -5.15 1.15
N GLU A 173 6.13 -4.92 -0.10
CA GLU A 173 6.31 -3.67 -0.84
C GLU A 173 5.27 -2.61 -0.44
N LYS A 174 4.13 -3.04 0.14
CA LYS A 174 2.96 -2.20 0.48
C LYS A 174 2.31 -1.53 -0.73
N GLU A 175 2.36 -2.23 -1.86
CA GLU A 175 1.86 -1.78 -3.15
C GLU A 175 0.68 -2.63 -3.61
N ILE A 176 -0.27 -2.01 -4.29
CA ILE A 176 -1.27 -2.73 -5.07
C ILE A 176 -0.76 -2.94 -6.49
N THR A 177 -1.20 -4.03 -7.10
CA THR A 177 -0.94 -4.34 -8.50
C THR A 177 -2.25 -4.28 -9.27
N TYR A 178 -2.27 -3.62 -10.43
CA TYR A 178 -3.43 -3.62 -11.30
C TYR A 178 -3.03 -3.54 -12.77
N LYS A 179 -3.88 -4.09 -13.63
CA LYS A 179 -3.69 -4.06 -15.09
C LYS A 179 -4.53 -2.97 -15.70
N LYS A 180 -3.91 -2.11 -16.51
CA LYS A 180 -4.62 -1.04 -17.22
C LYS A 180 -4.18 -0.99 -18.69
N LYS A 181 -5.15 -0.77 -19.57
CA LYS A 181 -4.88 -0.45 -20.98
C LYS A 181 -4.51 1.03 -21.07
N GLU A 182 -3.33 1.33 -21.61
CA GLU A 182 -2.86 2.71 -21.75
C GLU A 182 -3.70 3.53 -22.75
N SER A 183 -4.37 2.86 -23.68
CA SER A 183 -5.25 3.47 -24.67
C SER A 183 -6.41 2.54 -25.01
N ILE A 184 -7.56 3.11 -25.36
CA ILE A 184 -8.77 2.38 -25.83
C ILE A 184 -8.46 1.53 -27.07
N PHE A 185 -7.37 1.86 -27.78
CA PHE A 185 -6.88 1.15 -28.96
C PHE A 185 -5.67 0.24 -28.69
N SER A 186 -5.12 0.23 -27.47
CA SER A 186 -4.03 -0.69 -27.11
C SER A 186 -4.59 -2.07 -26.80
N LEU A 187 -4.05 -3.09 -27.46
CA LEU A 187 -4.38 -4.49 -27.18
C LEU A 187 -3.67 -5.01 -25.92
N GLU A 188 -2.54 -4.42 -25.55
CA GLU A 188 -1.70 -4.88 -24.43
C GLU A 188 -2.07 -4.18 -23.13
N GLU A 189 -2.32 -5.00 -22.10
CA GLU A 189 -2.55 -4.56 -20.72
C GLU A 189 -1.20 -4.42 -20.02
N SER A 190 -0.88 -3.21 -19.56
CA SER A 190 0.32 -2.96 -18.76
C SER A 190 0.01 -3.14 -17.27
N GLU A 191 0.94 -3.76 -16.56
CA GLU A 191 0.86 -3.95 -15.10
C GLU A 191 1.47 -2.71 -14.41
N PHE A 192 0.68 -2.09 -13.55
CA PHE A 192 1.07 -0.92 -12.78
C PHE A 192 1.11 -1.26 -11.30
N ARG A 193 1.97 -0.54 -10.58
CA ARG A 193 2.12 -0.64 -9.12
C ARG A 193 1.98 0.74 -8.51
N GLU A 194 1.16 0.83 -7.47
CA GLU A 194 0.91 2.06 -6.73
C GLU A 194 0.81 1.74 -5.24
N PRO A 195 1.14 2.69 -4.34
CA PRO A 195 0.95 2.47 -2.90
C PRO A 195 -0.53 2.28 -2.57
N ALA A 196 -0.81 1.35 -1.66
CA ALA A 196 -2.18 1.06 -1.22
C ALA A 196 -2.78 2.22 -0.41
N VAL A 197 -3.48 3.14 -1.09
CA VAL A 197 -4.11 4.31 -0.48
C VAL A 197 -5.61 4.31 -0.78
N LEU A 198 -6.41 4.22 0.28
CA LEU A 198 -7.85 4.46 0.24
C LEU A 198 -8.11 5.97 0.33
N ALA A 199 -8.83 6.51 -0.63
CA ALA A 199 -9.35 7.88 -0.59
C ALA A 199 -10.85 7.83 -0.27
N LEU A 200 -11.27 8.62 0.71
CA LEU A 200 -12.67 8.86 1.06
C LEU A 200 -12.93 10.36 0.95
N GLN A 201 -14.09 10.73 0.41
CA GLN A 201 -14.48 12.12 0.24
C GLN A 201 -15.96 12.32 0.52
N VAL A 202 -16.29 13.41 1.19
CA VAL A 202 -17.66 13.85 1.47
C VAL A 202 -18.03 14.93 0.46
N TRP A 203 -19.25 14.85 -0.09
CA TRP A 203 -19.75 15.73 -1.13
C TRP A 203 -21.17 16.19 -0.79
N ASP A 204 -21.51 17.40 -1.23
CA ASP A 204 -22.89 17.92 -1.26
C ASP A 204 -23.52 17.59 -2.62
N TYR A 205 -24.78 17.15 -2.62
CA TYR A 205 -25.50 16.81 -3.83
C TYR A 205 -26.41 17.97 -4.24
N ASP A 206 -25.95 18.72 -5.23
CA ASP A 206 -26.73 19.78 -5.85
C ASP A 206 -27.70 19.23 -6.89
N ARG A 207 -29.00 19.50 -6.73
CA ARG A 207 -30.02 19.10 -7.73
C ARG A 207 -29.95 19.92 -9.03
N ILE A 208 -29.35 21.11 -8.99
CA ILE A 208 -29.41 22.12 -10.07
C ILE A 208 -28.00 22.58 -10.48
N SER A 209 -27.01 22.48 -9.59
CA SER A 209 -25.60 22.87 -9.75
C SER A 209 -24.67 21.66 -9.96
N ALA A 210 -23.36 21.92 -10.10
CA ALA A 210 -22.36 20.88 -9.95
C ALA A 210 -22.10 20.64 -8.46
N ASN A 211 -22.08 19.37 -8.04
CA ASN A 211 -21.87 18.95 -6.65
C ASN A 211 -20.61 19.56 -6.02
N ASP A 212 -20.77 20.12 -4.82
CA ASP A 212 -19.67 20.72 -4.07
C ASP A 212 -18.90 19.69 -3.21
N PHE A 213 -17.58 19.90 -3.08
CA PHE A 213 -16.69 19.06 -2.28
C PHE A 213 -16.60 19.60 -0.86
N LEU A 214 -17.02 18.80 0.11
CA LEU A 214 -17.13 19.22 1.51
C LEU A 214 -15.87 18.86 2.33
N GLY A 215 -15.12 17.81 1.95
CA GLY A 215 -13.89 17.42 2.66
C GLY A 215 -13.47 15.96 2.42
N GLY A 216 -12.22 15.62 2.75
CA GLY A 216 -11.65 14.28 2.57
C GLY A 216 -10.31 14.11 3.27
#